data_AF-A0A1D1V4L7-F1
#
_entry.id   AF-A0A1D1V4L7-F1
#
_cell.length_a   1.000
_cell.length_b   1.000
_cell.length_c   1.000
_cell.angle_alpha   90.00
_cell.angle_beta   90.00
_cell.angle_gamma   90.00
#
_symmetry.space_group_name_H-M   'P 1'
#
loop_
_entity.id
_entity.type
_entity.pdbx_description
1 polymer ?
#
loop_
_entity_poly.entity_id
_entity_poly.type
_entity_poly.pdbx_seq_one_letter_code
_entity_poly.pdbx_strand_id
1 'polypeptide(L)'
;MTQVANTHHESLQSHDPRNRNETPFPLSAFDTKSFAYHTIQTRLPIILTRIVDHLSRYKSQVYGEKELEDAHHAHPGGPQEAWNVRRQEAEEDLKYVLGALAKLRNEMQTNKTMTPFPSSRSLTPASASADEFITDDLEEWNHAFTTKIAQNVVNPEDLPKWFEVSFLFAECYLYRRISLAIQETKHLKRLDPFKWQKAESLRDCTETIHSLLNNLSTIMAKALASDKSGPETFEDSFHQFLRVIYIEKLSQVPNSLHPNYALEKGTNQCCHLCD
;
A
#
# COMPACT_ATOMS: atom_id res chain seq x y z
N MET A 1 -23.65 -0.88 -25.54
CA MET A 1 -22.40 -1.09 -24.75
C MET A 1 -21.15 -1.25 -25.62
N THR A 2 -21.25 -1.80 -26.84
CA THR A 2 -20.10 -2.05 -27.74
C THR A 2 -19.55 -0.80 -28.45
N GLN A 3 -20.32 0.28 -28.56
CA GLN A 3 -19.94 1.48 -29.32
C GLN A 3 -18.97 2.41 -28.56
N VAL A 4 -19.11 2.50 -27.23
CA VAL A 4 -18.31 3.40 -26.37
C VAL A 4 -16.90 2.85 -26.13
N ALA A 5 -16.75 1.51 -26.10
CA ALA A 5 -15.45 0.85 -26.00
C ALA A 5 -14.57 1.08 -27.24
N ASN A 6 -15.17 1.22 -28.44
CA ASN A 6 -14.45 1.45 -29.69
C ASN A 6 -13.89 2.88 -29.79
N THR A 7 -14.65 3.91 -29.37
CA THR A 7 -14.19 5.31 -29.39
C THR A 7 -13.03 5.59 -28.43
N HIS A 8 -12.89 4.82 -27.35
CA HIS A 8 -11.75 4.91 -26.43
C HIS A 8 -10.49 4.19 -26.93
N HIS A 9 -10.66 3.06 -27.64
CA HIS A 9 -9.51 2.44 -28.30
C HIS A 9 -8.94 3.37 -29.38
N GLU A 10 -9.79 4.08 -30.12
CA GLU A 10 -9.38 5.05 -31.13
C GLU A 10 -8.69 6.29 -30.53
N SER A 11 -9.13 6.80 -29.38
CA SER A 11 -8.50 7.98 -28.71
C SER A 11 -7.23 7.64 -27.92
N LEU A 12 -7.09 6.41 -27.41
CA LEU A 12 -5.81 5.91 -26.89
C LEU A 12 -4.82 5.58 -28.02
N GLN A 13 -5.31 5.18 -29.20
CA GLN A 13 -4.50 4.96 -30.40
C GLN A 13 -4.12 6.26 -31.12
N SER A 14 -4.85 7.36 -30.93
CA SER A 14 -4.55 8.65 -31.57
C SER A 14 -3.42 9.43 -30.89
N HIS A 15 -2.92 8.96 -29.75
CA HIS A 15 -1.82 9.60 -29.05
C HIS A 15 -0.50 9.14 -29.69
N ASP A 16 0.23 10.05 -30.36
CA ASP A 16 1.59 9.73 -30.85
C ASP A 16 2.52 9.64 -29.62
N PRO A 17 3.08 8.47 -29.28
CA PRO A 17 3.99 8.32 -28.15
C PRO A 17 5.32 9.09 -28.33
N ARG A 18 5.56 9.67 -29.51
CA ARG A 18 6.72 10.52 -29.82
C ARG A 18 6.41 12.01 -29.68
N ASN A 19 5.15 12.40 -29.46
CA ASN A 19 4.78 13.79 -29.21
C ASN A 19 5.15 14.17 -27.76
N ARG A 20 6.34 14.73 -27.56
CA ARG A 20 6.85 15.15 -26.25
C ARG A 20 6.06 16.29 -25.59
N ASN A 21 5.13 16.92 -26.32
CA ASN A 21 4.35 18.06 -25.83
C ASN A 21 3.00 17.64 -25.21
N GLU A 22 2.62 16.37 -25.30
CA GLU A 22 1.41 15.83 -24.68
C GLU A 22 1.77 14.91 -23.52
N THR A 23 1.13 15.13 -22.36
CA THR A 23 1.33 14.26 -21.20
C THR A 23 0.57 12.96 -21.43
N PRO A 24 1.23 11.80 -21.37
CA PRO A 24 0.57 10.53 -21.62
C PRO A 24 -0.50 10.29 -20.55
N PHE A 25 -1.56 9.58 -20.94
CA PHE A 25 -2.58 9.16 -20.00
C PHE A 25 -1.96 8.33 -18.86
N PRO A 26 -2.41 8.52 -17.61
CA PRO A 26 -1.91 7.73 -16.51
C PRO A 26 -2.29 6.26 -16.72
N LEU A 27 -1.41 5.35 -16.27
CA LEU A 27 -1.73 3.93 -16.27
C LEU A 27 -3.02 3.70 -15.48
N SER A 28 -3.95 2.91 -16.00
CA SER A 28 -5.22 2.57 -15.36
C SER A 28 -5.50 1.07 -15.48
N ALA A 29 -6.49 0.58 -14.76
CA ALA A 29 -7.01 -0.78 -14.93
C ALA A 29 -8.03 -0.89 -16.07
N PHE A 30 -8.04 0.02 -17.03
CA PHE A 30 -8.93 -0.11 -18.19
C PHE A 30 -8.45 -1.24 -19.11
N ASP A 31 -7.14 -1.32 -19.34
CA ASP A 31 -6.54 -2.41 -20.12
C ASP A 31 -6.39 -3.67 -19.26
N THR A 32 -7.19 -4.69 -19.57
CA THR A 32 -7.17 -6.02 -18.94
C THR A 32 -5.83 -6.75 -18.96
N LYS A 33 -4.93 -6.39 -19.89
CA LYS A 33 -3.58 -6.98 -20.00
C LYS A 33 -2.53 -6.24 -19.17
N SER A 34 -2.88 -5.08 -18.63
CA SER A 34 -1.94 -4.25 -17.86
C SER A 34 -1.70 -4.80 -16.45
N PHE A 35 -0.53 -4.48 -15.90
CA PHE A 35 -0.23 -4.77 -14.49
C PHE A 35 -1.16 -4.02 -13.52
N ALA A 36 -1.68 -2.86 -13.92
CA ALA A 36 -2.65 -2.11 -13.14
C ALA A 36 -3.98 -2.87 -13.01
N TYR A 37 -4.48 -3.45 -14.10
CA TYR A 37 -5.66 -4.32 -14.05
C TYR A 37 -5.44 -5.51 -13.11
N HIS A 38 -4.32 -6.23 -13.27
CA HIS A 38 -3.99 -7.34 -12.37
C HIS A 38 -3.90 -6.88 -10.91
N THR A 39 -3.31 -5.71 -10.65
CA THR A 39 -3.18 -5.18 -9.28
C THR A 39 -4.55 -4.85 -8.69
N ILE A 40 -5.40 -4.10 -9.39
CA ILE A 40 -6.72 -3.70 -8.88
C ILE A 40 -7.68 -4.91 -8.77
N GLN A 41 -7.69 -5.79 -9.77
CA GLN A 41 -8.59 -6.96 -9.79
C GLN A 41 -8.18 -8.04 -8.79
N THR A 42 -6.87 -8.22 -8.53
CA THR A 42 -6.35 -9.39 -7.80
C THR A 42 -5.58 -8.99 -6.54
N ARG A 43 -4.56 -8.15 -6.65
CA ARG A 43 -3.63 -7.87 -5.53
C ARG A 43 -4.27 -7.04 -4.42
N LEU A 44 -4.95 -5.95 -4.76
CA LEU A 44 -5.64 -5.10 -3.78
C LEU A 44 -6.72 -5.87 -2.98
N PRO A 45 -7.59 -6.71 -3.59
CA PRO A 45 -8.54 -7.51 -2.82
C PRO A 45 -7.87 -8.53 -1.89
N ILE A 46 -6.73 -9.10 -2.28
CA ILE A 46 -5.93 -9.98 -1.43
C ILE A 46 -5.40 -9.21 -0.21
N ILE A 47 -4.90 -7.99 -0.41
CA ILE A 47 -4.43 -7.13 0.69
C ILE A 47 -5.57 -6.89 1.70
N LEU A 48 -6.74 -6.46 1.24
CA LEU A 48 -7.91 -6.26 2.12
C LEU A 48 -8.30 -7.55 2.85
N THR A 49 -8.31 -8.68 2.15
CA THR A 49 -8.67 -9.98 2.73
C THR A 49 -7.67 -10.38 3.82
N ARG A 50 -6.36 -10.20 3.59
CA ARG A 50 -5.31 -10.47 4.60
C ARG A 50 -5.47 -9.60 5.85
N ILE A 51 -5.82 -8.32 5.68
CA ILE A 51 -6.09 -7.42 6.81
C ILE A 51 -7.30 -7.93 7.61
N VAL A 52 -8.42 -8.21 6.93
CA VAL A 52 -9.65 -8.71 7.54
C VAL A 52 -9.40 -10.02 8.28
N ASP A 53 -8.71 -10.97 7.65
CA ASP A 53 -8.38 -12.26 8.24
C ASP A 53 -7.50 -12.10 9.48
N HIS A 54 -6.45 -11.28 9.41
CA HIS A 54 -5.56 -11.05 10.54
C HIS A 54 -6.31 -10.41 11.71
N LEU A 55 -7.01 -9.30 11.47
CA LEU A 55 -7.77 -8.60 12.50
C LEU A 55 -8.86 -9.48 13.14
N SER A 56 -9.52 -10.32 12.34
CA SER A 56 -10.54 -11.25 12.84
C SER A 56 -9.95 -12.34 13.75
N ARG A 57 -8.76 -12.87 13.40
CA ARG A 57 -8.08 -13.93 14.17
C ARG A 57 -7.49 -13.41 15.48
N TYR A 58 -6.93 -12.20 15.46
CA TYR A 58 -6.20 -11.62 16.59
C TYR A 58 -6.99 -10.51 17.32
N LYS A 59 -8.33 -10.56 17.26
CA LYS A 59 -9.23 -9.58 17.87
C LYS A 59 -8.90 -9.25 19.35
N SER A 60 -8.51 -10.23 20.15
CA SER A 60 -8.15 -10.02 21.56
C SER A 60 -6.88 -9.18 21.75
N GLN A 61 -5.96 -9.24 20.79
CA GLN A 61 -4.73 -8.44 20.81
C GLN A 61 -4.97 -7.01 20.30
N VAL A 62 -6.01 -6.82 19.49
CA VAL A 62 -6.37 -5.52 18.89
C VAL A 62 -6.90 -4.55 19.96
N TYR A 63 -7.73 -5.03 20.90
CA TYR A 63 -8.24 -4.23 22.03
C TYR A 63 -7.42 -4.43 23.31
N GLY A 64 -6.15 -4.84 23.17
CA GLY A 64 -5.33 -5.49 24.19
C GLY A 64 -5.52 -5.02 25.64
N GLU A 65 -5.34 -5.98 26.56
CA GLU A 65 -5.53 -5.95 28.03
C GLU A 65 -4.86 -4.81 28.82
N LYS A 66 -4.14 -3.90 28.18
CA LYS A 66 -3.37 -2.83 28.84
C LYS A 66 -4.08 -1.49 28.72
N GLU A 67 -4.86 -1.18 29.74
CA GLU A 67 -5.18 0.19 30.20
C GLU A 67 -6.01 0.14 31.50
N LEU A 68 -5.71 -0.80 32.41
CA LEU A 68 -6.33 -0.78 33.75
C LEU A 68 -5.74 0.33 34.63
N GLU A 69 -4.58 0.88 34.28
CA GLU A 69 -3.86 1.87 35.09
C GLU A 69 -4.47 3.28 35.00
N ASP A 70 -5.11 3.63 33.87
CA ASP A 70 -5.71 4.95 33.64
C ASP A 70 -7.20 5.03 34.04
N ALA A 71 -7.83 3.89 34.36
CA ALA A 71 -9.24 3.80 34.71
C ALA A 71 -9.55 4.13 36.20
N HIS A 72 -8.64 4.79 36.91
CA HIS A 72 -8.79 5.04 38.34
C HIS A 72 -9.86 6.08 38.71
N HIS A 73 -10.37 6.88 37.77
CA HIS A 73 -11.32 7.94 38.09
C HIS A 73 -12.37 8.13 36.97
N ALA A 74 -13.58 7.55 37.09
CA ALA A 74 -14.86 8.14 36.62
C ALA A 74 -16.06 7.18 36.46
N HIS A 75 -15.92 5.85 36.46
CA HIS A 75 -17.08 4.97 36.19
C HIS A 75 -17.89 4.66 37.47
N PRO A 76 -19.22 4.82 37.49
CA PRO A 76 -20.07 4.53 38.66
C PRO A 76 -19.94 3.09 39.18
N GLY A 77 -19.64 2.15 38.27
CA GLY A 77 -19.43 0.72 38.55
C GLY A 77 -17.99 0.31 38.92
N GLY A 78 -17.08 1.28 39.09
CA GLY A 78 -15.68 1.02 39.39
C GLY A 78 -14.83 0.58 38.17
N PRO A 79 -13.53 0.30 38.38
CA PRO A 79 -12.56 0.11 37.30
C PRO A 79 -12.85 -1.10 36.39
N GLN A 80 -13.36 -2.20 36.96
CA GLN A 80 -13.63 -3.42 36.19
C GLN A 80 -14.79 -3.24 35.19
N GLU A 81 -15.84 -2.53 35.60
CA GLU A 81 -16.98 -2.26 34.72
C GLU A 81 -16.59 -1.28 33.61
N ALA A 82 -15.78 -0.27 33.93
CA ALA A 82 -15.21 0.65 32.94
C ALA A 82 -14.40 -0.10 31.86
N TRP A 83 -13.57 -1.07 32.28
CA TRP A 83 -12.81 -1.92 31.36
C TRP A 83 -13.71 -2.79 30.48
N ASN A 84 -14.75 -3.41 31.06
CA ASN A 84 -15.72 -4.22 30.31
C ASN A 84 -16.42 -3.40 29.23
N VAL A 85 -16.88 -2.18 29.57
CA VAL A 85 -17.54 -1.26 28.62
C VAL A 85 -16.57 -0.83 27.52
N ARG A 86 -15.37 -0.38 27.87
CA ARG A 86 -14.34 0.01 26.88
C ARG A 86 -14.03 -1.13 25.93
N ARG A 87 -13.85 -2.34 26.46
CA ARG A 87 -13.60 -3.54 25.66
C ARG A 87 -14.76 -3.80 24.70
N GLN A 88 -16.01 -3.73 25.16
CA GLN A 88 -17.18 -3.96 24.31
C GLN A 88 -17.29 -2.91 23.20
N GLU A 89 -17.08 -1.63 23.52
CA GLU A 89 -17.08 -0.56 22.52
C GLU A 89 -15.96 -0.76 21.48
N ALA A 90 -14.77 -1.17 21.92
CA ALA A 90 -13.68 -1.50 21.01
C ALA A 90 -14.04 -2.72 20.14
N GLU A 91 -14.71 -3.73 20.70
CA GLU A 91 -15.23 -4.87 19.94
C GLU A 91 -16.18 -4.47 18.81
N GLU A 92 -17.04 -3.47 19.05
CA GLU A 92 -17.90 -2.89 18.02
C GLU A 92 -17.10 -2.07 16.99
N ASP A 93 -16.09 -1.31 17.42
CA ASP A 93 -15.20 -0.57 16.50
C ASP A 93 -14.52 -1.51 15.49
N LEU A 94 -14.02 -2.69 15.89
CA LEU A 94 -13.43 -3.61 14.92
C LEU A 94 -14.46 -4.24 14.02
N LYS A 95 -15.65 -4.59 14.52
CA LYS A 95 -16.72 -5.11 13.66
C LYS A 95 -17.06 -4.09 12.58
N TYR A 96 -17.11 -2.82 12.95
CA TYR A 96 -17.25 -1.71 12.00
C TYR A 96 -16.11 -1.72 10.96
N VAL A 97 -14.84 -1.71 11.40
CA VAL A 97 -13.69 -1.73 10.49
C VAL A 97 -13.72 -2.94 9.55
N LEU A 98 -13.93 -4.15 10.07
CA LEU A 98 -14.01 -5.38 9.27
C LEU A 98 -15.13 -5.31 8.23
N GLY A 99 -16.30 -4.79 8.61
CA GLY A 99 -17.43 -4.56 7.71
C GLY A 99 -17.09 -3.53 6.62
N ALA A 100 -16.47 -2.41 6.99
CA ALA A 100 -16.04 -1.37 6.06
C ALA A 100 -15.02 -1.89 5.04
N LEU A 101 -14.04 -2.70 5.47
CA LEU A 101 -13.04 -3.29 4.59
C LEU A 101 -13.63 -4.37 3.66
N ALA A 102 -14.56 -5.19 4.16
CA ALA A 102 -15.27 -6.17 3.34
C ALA A 102 -16.15 -5.48 2.27
N LYS A 103 -16.82 -4.38 2.64
CA LYS A 103 -17.59 -3.54 1.71
C LYS A 103 -16.68 -2.92 0.65
N LEU A 104 -15.55 -2.33 1.07
CA LEU A 104 -14.56 -1.74 0.17
C LEU A 104 -14.03 -2.76 -0.86
N ARG A 105 -13.75 -3.98 -0.40
CA ARG A 105 -13.35 -5.09 -1.29
C ARG A 105 -14.40 -5.38 -2.34
N ASN A 106 -15.67 -5.46 -1.94
CA ASN A 106 -16.78 -5.72 -2.85
C ASN A 106 -16.96 -4.59 -3.86
N GLU A 107 -16.94 -3.33 -3.40
CA GLU A 107 -17.02 -2.13 -4.25
C GLU A 107 -15.98 -2.16 -5.35
N MET A 108 -14.73 -2.44 -4.99
CA MET A 108 -13.62 -2.56 -5.93
C MET A 108 -13.78 -3.73 -6.90
N GLN A 109 -13.99 -4.96 -6.41
CA GLN A 109 -14.06 -6.15 -7.27
C GLN A 109 -15.24 -6.15 -8.26
N THR A 110 -16.31 -5.42 -7.94
CA THR A 110 -17.49 -5.28 -8.80
C THR A 110 -17.48 -3.99 -9.62
N ASN A 111 -16.34 -3.28 -9.66
CA ASN A 111 -16.15 -2.03 -10.38
C ASN A 111 -17.26 -1.00 -10.10
N LYS A 112 -17.66 -0.86 -8.83
CA LYS A 112 -18.64 0.14 -8.42
C LYS A 112 -18.07 1.56 -8.57
N THR A 113 -18.95 2.54 -8.57
CA THR A 113 -18.55 3.94 -8.45
C THR A 113 -17.85 4.17 -7.10
N MET A 114 -16.76 4.92 -7.15
CA MET A 114 -16.01 5.37 -6.00
C MET A 114 -16.78 6.50 -5.32
N THR A 115 -16.85 6.46 -4.00
CA THR A 115 -17.63 7.42 -3.21
C THR A 115 -16.74 8.56 -2.72
N PRO A 116 -17.16 9.83 -2.88
CA PRO A 116 -16.52 10.93 -2.20
C PRO A 116 -16.46 10.70 -0.69
N PHE A 117 -15.46 11.31 -0.05
CA PHE A 117 -15.31 11.31 1.39
C PHE A 117 -16.31 12.29 2.04
N PRO A 118 -16.66 12.10 3.34
CA PRO A 118 -17.53 13.02 4.05
C PRO A 118 -16.96 14.45 4.01
N SER A 119 -17.73 15.42 3.51
CA SER A 119 -17.33 16.84 3.50
C SER A 119 -17.20 17.34 4.92
N SER A 120 -16.00 17.84 5.28
CA SER A 120 -15.64 18.43 6.58
C SER A 120 -16.24 17.72 7.79
N ARG A 121 -15.39 16.99 8.52
CA ARG A 121 -15.68 16.75 9.92
C ARG A 121 -15.80 18.14 10.55
N SER A 122 -16.98 18.53 11.06
CA SER A 122 -17.10 19.64 12.01
C SER A 122 -16.38 19.23 13.29
N LEU A 123 -15.06 19.12 13.22
CA LEU A 123 -14.18 19.15 14.36
C LEU A 123 -14.20 20.61 14.75
N THR A 124 -15.10 20.96 15.66
CA THR A 124 -14.89 22.18 16.43
C THR A 124 -13.46 22.08 16.99
N PRO A 125 -12.55 23.03 16.67
CA PRO A 125 -11.17 23.00 17.13
C PRO A 125 -11.03 23.02 18.66
N ALA A 126 -12.14 23.22 19.38
CA ALA A 126 -12.20 23.30 20.83
C ALA A 126 -12.09 21.95 21.57
N SER A 127 -12.13 20.79 20.88
CA SER A 127 -12.06 19.47 21.54
C SER A 127 -11.02 18.49 20.99
N ALA A 128 -10.34 18.84 19.89
CA ALA A 128 -9.25 18.03 19.38
C ALA A 128 -8.06 18.14 20.34
N SER A 129 -7.91 17.14 21.21
CA SER A 129 -6.69 16.99 22.00
C SER A 129 -5.50 16.92 21.03
N ALA A 130 -4.35 17.49 21.40
CA ALA A 130 -3.11 17.46 20.60
C ALA A 130 -2.63 16.05 20.18
N ASP A 131 -3.26 15.01 20.73
CA ASP A 131 -2.97 13.59 20.54
C ASP A 131 -3.90 12.89 19.53
N GLU A 132 -4.85 13.62 18.93
CA GLU A 132 -5.80 13.10 17.94
C GLU A 132 -5.20 13.12 16.54
N PHE A 133 -4.68 11.96 16.09
CA PHE A 133 -4.14 11.75 14.75
C PHE A 133 -5.28 11.78 13.70
N ILE A 134 -5.75 12.97 13.36
CA ILE A 134 -6.72 13.20 12.29
C ILE A 134 -6.00 13.84 11.11
N THR A 135 -6.02 13.15 9.96
CA THR A 135 -5.62 13.76 8.69
C THR A 135 -6.82 14.50 8.13
N ASP A 136 -6.74 15.83 8.12
CA ASP A 136 -7.73 16.73 7.50
C ASP A 136 -7.40 16.93 6.02
N ASP A 137 -7.36 15.82 5.27
CA ASP A 137 -7.04 15.78 3.84
C ASP A 137 -8.26 15.42 2.98
N LEU A 138 -9.45 15.31 3.59
CA LEU A 138 -10.65 14.78 2.93
C LEU A 138 -11.17 15.71 1.83
N GLU A 139 -11.02 17.02 2.00
CA GLU A 139 -11.43 18.00 1.00
C GLU A 139 -10.52 17.95 -0.23
N GLU A 140 -9.22 17.79 -0.04
CA GLU A 140 -8.25 17.59 -1.13
C GLU A 140 -8.53 16.28 -1.88
N TRP A 141 -8.89 15.22 -1.16
CA TRP A 141 -9.34 13.99 -1.78
C TRP A 141 -10.60 14.18 -2.61
N ASN A 142 -11.60 14.89 -2.07
CA ASN A 142 -12.82 15.22 -2.80
C ASN A 142 -12.56 16.13 -4.00
N HIS A 143 -11.58 17.03 -3.93
CA HIS A 143 -11.11 17.80 -5.07
C HIS A 143 -10.45 16.89 -6.12
N ALA A 144 -9.65 15.90 -5.70
CA ALA A 144 -9.03 14.96 -6.62
C ALA A 144 -10.07 14.18 -7.45
N PHE A 145 -11.25 13.90 -6.90
CA PHE A 145 -12.39 13.31 -7.63
C PHE A 145 -12.88 14.15 -8.82
N THR A 146 -12.68 15.47 -8.80
CA THR A 146 -13.07 16.37 -9.90
C THR A 146 -11.96 16.58 -10.92
N THR A 147 -10.77 16.01 -10.69
CA THR A 147 -9.64 16.15 -11.62
C THR A 147 -9.71 15.12 -12.74
N LYS A 148 -8.97 15.39 -13.82
CA LYS A 148 -8.78 14.50 -14.98
C LYS A 148 -8.23 13.11 -14.62
N ILE A 149 -7.64 12.97 -13.42
CA ILE A 149 -7.05 11.73 -12.91
C ILE A 149 -8.14 10.76 -12.42
N ALA A 150 -9.22 11.32 -11.87
CA ALA A 150 -10.34 10.57 -11.33
C ALA A 150 -11.53 10.58 -12.30
N GLN A 151 -11.94 11.73 -12.84
CA GLN A 151 -13.07 11.78 -13.76
C GLN A 151 -12.80 10.94 -15.00
N ASN A 152 -13.68 9.96 -15.20
CA ASN A 152 -13.63 9.06 -16.34
C ASN A 152 -13.72 9.87 -17.64
N VAL A 153 -12.90 9.54 -18.64
CA VAL A 153 -12.90 10.17 -19.97
C VAL A 153 -14.23 9.91 -20.71
N VAL A 154 -15.03 8.93 -20.27
CA VAL A 154 -16.31 8.55 -20.89
C VAL A 154 -17.45 9.54 -20.59
N ASN A 155 -17.59 9.97 -19.34
CA ASN A 155 -18.64 10.91 -18.92
C ASN A 155 -18.18 11.74 -17.71
N PRO A 156 -17.82 13.02 -17.90
CA PRO A 156 -17.30 13.90 -16.84
C PRO A 156 -18.26 14.11 -15.67
N GLU A 157 -19.56 13.87 -15.88
CA GLU A 157 -20.62 14.05 -14.89
C GLU A 157 -20.81 12.83 -13.96
N ASP A 158 -20.28 11.67 -14.34
CA ASP A 158 -20.41 10.44 -13.56
C ASP A 158 -19.30 10.32 -12.50
N LEU A 159 -19.66 9.77 -11.34
CA LEU A 159 -18.66 9.40 -10.35
C LEU A 159 -17.72 8.32 -10.90
N PRO A 160 -16.43 8.41 -10.59
CA PRO A 160 -15.44 7.56 -11.23
C PRO A 160 -15.49 6.14 -10.69
N LYS A 161 -15.12 5.14 -11.51
CA LYS A 161 -15.08 3.74 -11.10
C LYS A 161 -13.65 3.23 -10.96
N TRP A 162 -13.49 2.17 -10.17
CA TRP A 162 -12.19 1.59 -9.81
C TRP A 162 -11.29 1.23 -11.00
N PHE A 163 -11.86 0.80 -12.12
CA PHE A 163 -11.10 0.36 -13.29
C PHE A 163 -10.83 1.49 -14.30
N GLU A 164 -11.41 2.66 -14.08
CA GLU A 164 -11.45 3.76 -15.05
C GLU A 164 -10.55 4.95 -14.62
N VAL A 165 -10.22 5.03 -13.33
CA VAL A 165 -9.29 6.02 -12.78
C VAL A 165 -7.83 5.66 -13.01
N SER A 166 -6.92 6.62 -12.81
CA SER A 166 -5.50 6.27 -12.71
C SER A 166 -5.24 5.20 -11.64
N PHE A 167 -4.35 4.28 -11.95
CA PHE A 167 -3.92 3.20 -11.07
C PHE A 167 -3.41 3.75 -9.73
N LEU A 168 -2.61 4.83 -9.78
CA LEU A 168 -2.11 5.51 -8.59
C LEU A 168 -3.27 6.04 -7.71
N PHE A 169 -4.29 6.66 -8.31
CA PHE A 169 -5.43 7.17 -7.57
C PHE A 169 -6.25 6.04 -6.94
N ALA A 170 -6.56 4.98 -7.69
CA ALA A 170 -7.27 3.81 -7.15
C ALA A 170 -6.53 3.17 -5.97
N GLU A 171 -5.21 2.99 -6.09
CA GLU A 171 -4.39 2.40 -5.04
C GLU A 171 -4.34 3.30 -3.79
N CYS A 172 -4.07 4.60 -3.96
CA CYS A 172 -4.03 5.53 -2.83
C CYS A 172 -5.42 5.69 -2.17
N TYR A 173 -6.49 5.73 -2.96
CA TYR A 173 -7.86 5.80 -2.46
C TYR A 173 -8.22 4.60 -1.60
N LEU A 174 -7.79 3.38 -1.99
CA LEU A 174 -7.97 2.17 -1.18
C LEU A 174 -7.36 2.35 0.23
N TYR A 175 -6.09 2.77 0.30
CA TYR A 175 -5.41 2.97 1.59
C TYR A 175 -6.02 4.10 2.39
N ARG A 176 -6.50 5.18 1.74
CA ARG A 176 -7.19 6.26 2.44
C ARG A 176 -8.54 5.81 3.01
N ARG A 177 -9.31 4.97 2.29
CA ARG A 177 -10.56 4.37 2.79
C ARG A 177 -10.32 3.42 3.96
N ILE A 178 -9.23 2.65 3.95
CA ILE A 178 -8.80 1.83 5.10
C ILE A 178 -8.52 2.74 6.30
N SER A 179 -7.72 3.80 6.11
CA SER A 179 -7.39 4.77 7.16
C SER A 179 -8.63 5.48 7.72
N LEU A 180 -9.56 5.89 6.85
CA LEU A 180 -10.80 6.54 7.27
C LEU A 180 -11.63 5.63 8.19
N ALA A 181 -11.84 4.37 7.79
CA ALA A 181 -12.62 3.42 8.59
C ALA A 181 -12.03 3.25 10.00
N ILE A 182 -10.71 3.35 10.15
CA ILE A 182 -10.02 3.29 11.44
C ILE A 182 -10.15 4.62 12.20
N GLN A 183 -10.00 5.76 11.53
CA GLN A 183 -10.14 7.10 12.14
C GLN A 183 -11.55 7.40 12.65
N GLU A 184 -12.58 6.71 12.12
CA GLU A 184 -13.97 6.82 12.56
C GLU A 184 -14.29 6.01 13.82
N THR A 185 -13.38 5.13 14.26
CA THR A 185 -13.54 4.36 15.49
C THR A 185 -13.35 5.22 16.73
N LYS A 186 -13.91 4.78 17.87
CA LYS A 186 -13.75 5.47 19.15
C LYS A 186 -12.42 5.13 19.81
N HIS A 187 -12.07 3.85 19.85
CA HIS A 187 -10.95 3.29 20.62
C HIS A 187 -9.82 2.76 19.76
N LEU A 188 -10.05 2.53 18.47
CA LEU A 188 -9.09 1.93 17.55
C LEU A 188 -8.40 2.93 16.62
N LYS A 189 -8.47 4.25 16.87
CA LYS A 189 -7.90 5.29 15.99
C LYS A 189 -6.41 5.12 15.67
N ARG A 190 -5.65 4.43 16.53
CA ARG A 190 -4.21 4.15 16.39
C ARG A 190 -3.91 2.75 15.84
N LEU A 191 -4.94 2.00 15.43
CA LEU A 191 -4.77 0.68 14.85
C LEU A 191 -3.99 0.80 13.54
N ASP A 192 -2.86 0.10 13.48
CA ASP A 192 -2.13 -0.13 12.24
C ASP A 192 -2.50 -1.51 11.68
N PRO A 193 -3.29 -1.59 10.60
CA PRO A 193 -3.74 -2.87 10.04
C PRO A 193 -2.62 -3.69 9.41
N PHE A 194 -1.44 -3.08 9.19
CA PHE A 194 -0.25 -3.70 8.62
C PHE A 194 0.85 -3.99 9.64
N LYS A 195 0.62 -3.69 10.92
CA LYS A 195 1.64 -3.84 11.99
C LYS A 195 2.24 -5.24 12.02
N TRP A 196 1.39 -6.26 11.91
CA TRP A 196 1.80 -7.66 11.95
C TRP A 196 2.73 -8.03 10.80
N GLN A 197 2.39 -7.59 9.58
CA GLN A 197 3.17 -7.87 8.38
C GLN A 197 4.53 -7.17 8.47
N LYS A 198 4.56 -5.91 8.94
CA LYS A 198 5.81 -5.18 9.17
C LYS A 198 6.69 -5.86 10.23
N ALA A 199 6.09 -6.34 11.32
CA ALA A 199 6.81 -7.06 12.36
C ALA A 199 7.34 -8.42 11.86
N GLU A 200 6.59 -9.12 11.01
CA GLU A 200 7.02 -10.36 10.36
C GLU A 200 8.17 -10.12 9.39
N SER A 201 8.05 -9.14 8.49
CA SER A 201 9.14 -8.79 7.58
C SER A 201 10.41 -8.37 8.32
N LEU A 202 10.29 -7.66 9.45
CA LEU A 202 11.45 -7.32 10.28
C LEU A 202 12.10 -8.58 10.87
N ARG A 203 11.31 -9.52 11.39
CA ARG A 203 11.83 -10.79 11.92
C ARG A 203 12.54 -11.58 10.82
N ASP A 204 11.94 -11.68 9.64
CA ASP A 204 12.52 -12.43 8.52
C ASP A 204 13.83 -11.81 8.00
N CYS A 205 13.98 -10.49 8.13
CA CYS A 205 15.19 -9.76 7.74
C CYS A 205 16.28 -9.74 8.83
N THR A 206 16.10 -10.38 10.00
CA THR A 206 17.03 -10.27 11.13
C THR A 206 18.47 -10.65 10.76
N GLU A 207 18.67 -11.77 10.05
CA GLU A 207 20.01 -12.22 9.66
C GLU A 207 20.68 -11.30 8.63
N THR A 208 19.89 -10.76 7.70
CA THR A 208 20.36 -9.75 6.74
C THR A 208 20.78 -8.48 7.48
N ILE A 209 19.96 -8.01 8.42
CA ILE A 209 20.26 -6.84 9.25
C ILE A 209 21.57 -7.07 10.04
N HIS A 210 21.74 -8.23 10.68
CA HIS A 210 22.99 -8.57 11.37
C HIS A 210 24.20 -8.54 10.44
N SER A 211 24.07 -9.11 9.24
CA SER A 211 25.15 -9.11 8.24
C SER A 211 25.52 -7.69 7.80
N LEU A 212 24.52 -6.83 7.58
CA LEU A 212 24.71 -5.42 7.24
C LEU A 212 25.38 -4.64 8.37
N LEU A 213 24.96 -4.85 9.62
CA LEU A 213 25.54 -4.20 10.79
C LEU A 213 27.01 -4.60 11.03
N ASN A 214 27.35 -5.87 10.81
CA ASN A 214 28.72 -6.35 10.91
C ASN A 214 29.61 -5.76 9.80
N ASN A 215 29.09 -5.67 8.58
CA ASN A 215 29.78 -5.03 7.46
C ASN A 215 30.03 -3.54 7.74
N LEU A 216 28.99 -2.82 8.18
CA LEU A 216 29.08 -1.40 8.54
C LEU A 216 30.11 -1.18 9.66
N SER A 217 30.10 -2.02 10.69
CA SER A 217 31.05 -1.96 11.80
C SER A 217 32.49 -2.16 11.33
N THR A 218 32.71 -3.07 10.37
CA THR A 218 34.03 -3.30 9.75
C THR A 218 34.49 -2.08 8.95
N ILE A 219 33.60 -1.45 8.19
CA ILE A 219 33.90 -0.22 7.43
C ILE A 219 34.22 0.92 8.38
N MET A 220 33.42 1.12 9.43
CA MET A 220 33.64 2.15 10.44
C MET A 220 34.99 1.97 11.14
N ALA A 221 35.37 0.74 11.52
CA ALA A 221 36.66 0.47 12.12
C ALA A 221 37.84 0.84 11.18
N LYS A 222 37.71 0.54 9.88
CA LYS A 222 38.71 0.94 8.87
C LYS A 222 38.81 2.46 8.75
N ALA A 223 37.68 3.16 8.75
CA ALA A 223 37.64 4.62 8.68
C ALA A 223 38.26 5.31 9.89
N LEU A 224 38.06 4.75 11.09
CA LEU A 224 38.66 5.28 12.32
C LEU A 224 40.17 4.98 12.42
N ALA A 225 40.65 3.90 11.79
CA ALA A 225 42.06 3.52 11.82
C ALA A 225 42.92 4.25 10.75
N SER A 226 42.30 4.89 9.76
CA SER A 226 43.02 5.54 8.66
C SER A 226 43.27 7.03 8.93
N ASP A 227 44.52 7.38 9.23
CA ASP A 227 44.95 8.75 9.52
C ASP A 227 44.95 9.68 8.28
N LYS A 228 44.77 9.12 7.06
CA LYS A 228 44.78 9.83 5.77
C LYS A 228 43.86 9.21 4.70
N SER A 229 42.66 8.75 5.05
CA SER A 229 41.71 8.26 4.03
C SER A 229 40.97 9.41 3.35
N GLY A 230 41.22 9.62 2.05
CA GLY A 230 40.34 10.41 1.20
C GLY A 230 39.07 9.65 0.82
N PRO A 231 38.04 10.31 0.26
CA PRO A 231 36.77 9.70 -0.13
C PRO A 231 36.92 8.51 -1.10
N GLU A 232 37.96 8.49 -1.94
CA GLU A 232 38.29 7.37 -2.83
C GLU A 232 38.52 6.05 -2.09
N THR A 233 38.96 6.10 -0.83
CA THR A 233 39.19 4.91 0.02
C THR A 233 37.90 4.12 0.29
N PHE A 234 36.74 4.79 0.22
CA PHE A 234 35.44 4.20 0.55
C PHE A 234 34.49 4.14 -0.64
N GLU A 235 34.93 4.51 -1.84
CA GLU A 235 34.10 4.53 -3.05
C GLU A 235 33.45 3.16 -3.31
N ASP A 236 34.22 2.08 -3.22
CA ASP A 236 33.71 0.72 -3.38
C ASP A 236 32.69 0.33 -2.29
N SER A 237 32.95 0.73 -1.04
CA SER A 237 32.03 0.47 0.08
C SER A 237 30.72 1.24 -0.09
N PHE A 238 30.79 2.48 -0.58
CA PHE A 238 29.64 3.31 -0.91
C PHE A 238 28.82 2.70 -2.05
N HIS A 239 29.46 2.27 -3.14
CA HIS A 239 28.77 1.58 -4.24
C HIS A 239 28.17 0.26 -3.81
N GLN A 240 28.83 -0.50 -2.94
CA GLN A 240 28.28 -1.73 -2.38
C GLN A 240 27.02 -1.45 -1.56
N PHE A 241 27.03 -0.40 -0.72
CA PHE A 241 25.86 0.02 0.04
C PHE A 241 24.70 0.45 -0.88
N LEU A 242 24.98 1.22 -1.93
CA LEU A 242 23.98 1.59 -2.94
C LEU A 242 23.40 0.37 -3.66
N ARG A 243 24.23 -0.63 -3.98
CA ARG A 243 23.76 -1.88 -4.60
C ARG A 243 22.85 -2.66 -3.66
N VAL A 244 23.16 -2.74 -2.36
CA VAL A 244 22.26 -3.38 -1.38
C VAL A 244 20.91 -2.68 -1.33
N ILE A 245 20.90 -1.34 -1.22
CA ILE A 245 19.66 -0.53 -1.21
C ILE A 245 18.84 -0.76 -2.49
N TYR A 246 19.51 -0.89 -3.63
CA TYR A 246 18.85 -1.06 -4.92
C TYR A 246 18.35 -2.51 -5.16
N ILE A 247 19.12 -3.51 -4.71
CA ILE A 247 18.83 -4.94 -4.96
C ILE A 247 17.76 -5.48 -4.01
N GLU A 248 17.65 -5.01 -2.77
CA GLU A 248 16.56 -5.43 -1.87
C GLU A 248 15.16 -5.18 -2.48
N LYS A 249 15.04 -4.26 -3.45
CA LYS A 249 13.81 -4.05 -4.23
C LYS A 249 13.50 -5.13 -5.27
N LEU A 250 14.47 -5.93 -5.71
CA LEU A 250 14.33 -6.92 -6.79
C LEU A 250 14.17 -8.37 -6.29
N SER A 251 14.54 -8.66 -5.04
CA SER A 251 14.50 -10.01 -4.47
C SER A 251 13.11 -10.48 -4.01
N GLN A 252 12.07 -9.63 -4.06
CA GLN A 252 10.70 -9.99 -3.68
C GLN A 252 9.80 -10.43 -4.86
N VAL A 253 10.36 -10.66 -6.05
CA VAL A 253 9.59 -11.23 -7.17
C VAL A 253 9.57 -12.77 -7.03
N PRO A 254 8.40 -13.42 -6.88
CA PRO A 254 8.33 -14.88 -6.89
C PRO A 254 8.79 -15.41 -8.26
N ASN A 255 9.64 -16.45 -8.26
CA ASN A 255 10.15 -17.15 -9.44
C ASN A 255 9.08 -17.84 -10.34
N SER A 256 7.81 -17.50 -10.23
CA SER A 256 6.72 -18.22 -10.92
C SER A 256 6.19 -17.55 -12.19
N LEU A 257 6.90 -16.60 -12.80
CA LEU A 257 6.54 -16.01 -14.09
C LEU A 257 7.77 -15.75 -14.97
N HIS A 258 8.46 -16.82 -15.37
CA HIS A 258 9.22 -16.79 -16.62
C HIS A 258 8.44 -17.57 -17.68
N PRO A 259 7.92 -16.92 -18.74
CA PRO A 259 7.54 -17.64 -19.95
C PRO A 259 8.82 -18.18 -20.59
N ASN A 260 8.78 -19.47 -20.94
CA ASN A 260 9.82 -20.18 -21.68
C ASN A 260 10.27 -19.37 -22.92
N TYR A 261 11.42 -18.72 -22.83
CA TYR A 261 12.23 -18.41 -24.00
C TYR A 261 13.33 -19.47 -24.07
N ALA A 262 13.00 -20.57 -24.75
CA ALA A 262 14.01 -21.48 -25.24
C ALA A 262 14.78 -20.75 -26.36
N LEU A 263 15.99 -20.30 -26.05
CA LEU A 263 16.97 -19.95 -27.07
C LEU A 263 17.45 -21.25 -27.72
N GLU A 264 17.04 -21.44 -28.96
CA GLU A 264 17.53 -22.47 -29.86
C GLU A 264 19.07 -22.46 -29.87
N LYS A 265 19.66 -23.60 -29.50
CA LYS A 265 21.10 -23.81 -29.66
C LYS A 265 21.40 -23.86 -31.16
N GLY A 266 21.96 -22.77 -31.66
CA GLY A 266 22.60 -22.71 -32.97
C GLY A 266 23.66 -23.80 -33.09
N THR A 267 23.44 -24.69 -34.05
CA THR A 267 24.42 -25.62 -34.60
C THR A 267 25.69 -24.89 -35.00
N ASN A 268 26.82 -25.25 -34.41
CA ASN A 268 28.11 -25.10 -35.05
C ASN A 268 28.81 -26.46 -35.08
N GLN A 269 28.85 -27.01 -36.28
CA GLN A 269 29.70 -28.11 -36.70
C GLN A 269 31.16 -27.79 -36.40
N CYS A 270 31.83 -28.70 -35.70
CA CYS A 270 33.24 -28.98 -35.93
C CYS A 270 33.33 -30.47 -36.26
N CYS A 271 33.45 -30.76 -37.55
CA CYS A 271 33.88 -32.05 -38.08
C CYS A 271 35.41 -32.06 -38.14
N HIS A 272 36.03 -33.06 -37.53
CA HIS A 272 37.24 -33.75 -37.99
C HIS A 272 37.27 -35.07 -37.18
N LEU A 273 36.74 -36.16 -37.75
CA LEU A 273 37.41 -37.17 -38.59
C LEU A 273 38.17 -38.22 -37.77
N CYS A 274 37.72 -39.45 -38.03
CA CYS A 274 38.01 -40.80 -37.57
C CYS A 274 39.42 -41.19 -37.11
N ASP A 275 39.40 -42.29 -36.34
CA ASP A 275 40.43 -43.20 -35.80
C ASP A 275 41.04 -42.85 -34.43
#